data_AF-A0AAC9AHD0-F1
#
_entry.id   AF-A0AAC9AHD0-F1
#
_cell.length_a   1.000
_cell.length_b   1.000
_cell.length_c   1.000
_cell.angle_alpha   90.00
_cell.angle_beta   90.00
_cell.angle_gamma   90.00
#
_symmetry.space_group_name_H-M   'P 1'
#
loop_
_entity.id
_entity.type
_entity.pdbx_description
1 polymer ?
#
loop_
_entity_poly.entity_id
_entity_poly.type
_entity_poly.pdbx_seq_one_letter_code
_entity_poly.pdbx_strand_id
1 'polypeptide(L)' 'MAWEDRTPFEAIETLYGLSEKEVIKLMRQNLKHKTFKNWRARVSGRKTKHKILRPAGVERGYCPSQYKPKSANK' A
#
# COMPACT_ATOMS: atom_id res chain seq x y z
N MET A 1 -2.45 5.97 2.49
CA MET A 1 -3.70 5.56 1.80
C MET A 1 -3.42 4.74 0.53
N ALA A 2 -3.85 5.03 -0.71
CA ALA A 2 -3.66 4.04 -1.81
C ALA A 2 -2.20 3.84 -2.30
N TRP A 3 -1.33 4.83 -2.06
CA TRP A 3 0.11 4.75 -2.31
C TRP A 3 0.90 4.11 -1.18
N GLU A 4 0.27 3.96 -0.02
CA GLU A 4 0.88 3.47 1.20
C GLU A 4 0.74 1.95 1.27
N ASP A 5 1.84 1.28 1.57
CA ASP A 5 1.89 -0.18 1.44
C ASP A 5 1.07 -0.95 2.49
N ARG A 6 0.50 -0.24 3.47
CA ARG A 6 -0.22 -0.83 4.62
C ARG A 6 -1.70 -0.48 4.68
N THR A 7 -2.23 0.25 3.69
CA THR A 7 -3.69 0.42 3.53
C THR A 7 -4.23 -0.71 2.65
N PRO A 8 -5.06 -1.64 3.18
CA PRO A 8 -5.68 -2.67 2.36
C PRO A 8 -6.74 -2.06 1.44
N PHE A 9 -7.01 -2.70 0.30
CA PHE A 9 -8.05 -2.24 -0.63
C PHE A 9 -9.43 -2.22 0.02
N GLU A 10 -9.72 -3.17 0.91
CA GLU A 10 -10.96 -3.20 1.71
C GLU A 10 -11.15 -1.91 2.53
N ALA A 11 -10.08 -1.35 3.11
CA ALA A 11 -10.20 -0.10 3.86
C ALA A 11 -10.53 1.09 2.93
N ILE A 12 -9.98 1.09 1.71
CA ILE A 12 -10.24 2.12 0.71
C ILE A 12 -11.69 1.99 0.23
N GLU A 13 -12.16 0.77 0.00
CA GLU A 13 -13.55 0.49 -0.35
C GLU A 13 -14.51 0.94 0.75
N THR A 14 -14.22 0.65 2.03
CA THR A 14 -15.08 1.11 3.14
C THR A 14 -15.10 2.63 3.33
N LEU A 15 -14.01 3.34 3.04
CA LEU A 15 -13.90 4.78 3.27
C LEU A 15 -14.35 5.62 2.06
N TYR A 16 -14.11 5.12 0.85
CA TYR A 16 -14.31 5.86 -0.40
C TYR A 16 -15.26 5.18 -1.38
N GLY A 17 -15.74 3.97 -1.07
CA GLY A 17 -16.60 3.20 -1.97
C GLY A 17 -15.90 2.71 -3.24
N LEU A 18 -14.56 2.78 -3.30
CA LEU A 18 -13.79 2.43 -4.49
C LEU A 18 -13.26 1.00 -4.40
N SER A 19 -13.65 0.16 -5.36
CA SER A 19 -13.12 -1.19 -5.51
C SER A 19 -11.65 -1.18 -5.98
N GLU A 20 -10.94 -2.29 -5.80
CA GLU A 20 -9.54 -2.41 -6.24
C GLU A 20 -9.37 -2.01 -7.72
N LYS A 21 -10.29 -2.43 -8.60
CA LYS A 21 -10.24 -2.13 -10.04
C LYS A 21 -10.35 -0.63 -10.29
N GLU A 22 -11.23 0.06 -9.58
CA GLU A 22 -11.43 1.51 -9.70
C GLU A 22 -10.21 2.27 -9.19
N VAL A 23 -9.63 1.85 -8.07
CA VAL A 23 -8.38 2.42 -7.55
C VAL A 23 -7.23 2.26 -8.56
N ILE A 24 -7.11 1.10 -9.21
CA ILE A 24 -6.10 0.88 -10.27
C ILE A 24 -6.35 1.83 -11.46
N LYS A 25 -7.61 1.99 -11.89
CA LYS A 25 -7.98 2.88 -12.99
C LYS A 25 -7.66 4.34 -12.65
N LEU A 26 -8.05 4.78 -11.46
CA LEU A 26 -7.76 6.12 -10.94
C LEU A 26 -6.25 6.38 -10.90
N MET A 27 -5.48 5.43 -10.35
CA MET A 27 -4.02 5.54 -10.28
C MET A 27 -3.37 5.60 -11.66
N ARG A 28 -3.90 4.85 -12.63
CA ARG A 28 -3.39 4.87 -14.02
C ARG A 28 -3.66 6.19 -14.72
N GLN A 29 -4.76 6.87 -14.39
CA GLN A 29 -5.09 8.19 -14.94
C GLN A 29 -4.28 9.32 -14.28
N ASN A 30 -3.96 9.20 -12.99
CA ASN A 30 -3.30 10.26 -12.23
C ASN A 30 -1.76 10.14 -12.19
N LEU A 31 -1.19 8.96 -12.39
CA LEU A 31 0.25 8.74 -12.33
C LEU A 31 0.90 8.65 -13.71
N LYS A 32 2.11 9.19 -13.82
CA LYS A 32 3.00 8.94 -14.97
C LYS A 32 3.29 7.44 -15.10
N HIS A 33 3.44 6.96 -16.33
CA HIS A 33 3.59 5.53 -16.64
C HIS A 33 4.68 4.82 -15.80
N LYS A 34 5.88 5.44 -15.69
CA LYS A 34 7.00 4.90 -14.88
C LYS A 34 6.63 4.77 -13.40
N THR A 35 5.93 5.77 -12.86
CA THR A 35 5.48 5.79 -11.47
C THR A 35 4.38 4.77 -11.21
N PHE A 36 3.45 4.61 -12.16
CA PHE A 36 2.40 3.59 -12.10
C PHE A 36 2.98 2.17 -12.09
N LYS A 37 3.96 1.89 -12.95
CA LYS A 37 4.63 0.57 -13.00
C LYS A 37 5.29 0.23 -11.66
N ASN A 38 5.99 1.18 -11.04
CA ASN A 38 6.59 1.00 -9.73
C ASN A 38 5.54 0.78 -8.63
N TRP A 39 4.46 1.57 -8.64
CA TRP A 39 3.35 1.37 -7.70
C TRP A 39 2.69 -0.01 -7.88
N ARG A 40 2.47 -0.46 -9.12
CA ARG A 40 1.85 -1.76 -9.38
C ARG A 40 2.75 -2.93 -8.96
N ALA A 41 4.06 -2.83 -9.18
CA ALA A 41 5.02 -3.80 -8.69
C ALA A 41 4.98 -3.91 -7.15
N ARG A 42 4.91 -2.76 -6.45
CA ARG A 42 4.77 -2.74 -4.99
C ARG A 42 3.45 -3.36 -4.53
N VAL A 43 2.32 -3.01 -5.15
CA VAL A 43 0.97 -3.52 -4.81
C VAL A 43 0.85 -5.03 -5.04
N SER A 44 1.33 -5.53 -6.18
CA SER A 44 1.26 -6.96 -6.51
C SER A 44 2.17 -7.82 -5.61
N GLY A 45 3.29 -7.28 -5.13
CA GLY A 45 4.21 -7.98 -4.22
C GLY A 45 3.74 -8.06 -2.76
N ARG A 46 2.58 -7.49 -2.40
CA ARG A 46 2.12 -7.44 -1.01
C ARG A 46 1.52 -8.77 -0.57
N LYS A 47 2.20 -9.44 0.38
CA LYS A 47 1.67 -10.60 1.11
C LYS A 47 0.52 -10.23 2.06
N THR A 48 0.39 -8.98 2.49
CA THR A 48 -0.62 -8.51 3.46
C THR A 48 -1.71 -7.63 2.83
N LYS A 49 -2.01 -7.84 1.54
CA LYS A 49 -2.99 -7.02 0.79
C LYS A 49 -4.44 -7.23 1.25
N HIS A 50 -4.73 -8.40 1.82
CA HIS A 50 -6.02 -8.73 2.40
C HIS A 50 -5.91 -8.66 3.91
N LYS A 51 -6.94 -8.11 4.56
CA LYS A 51 -7.00 -7.94 6.02
C LYS A 51 -6.86 -9.29 6.74
N ILE A 52 -7.30 -10.36 6.07
CA ILE A 52 -7.20 -11.78 6.48
C ILE A 52 -5.74 -12.23 6.71
N LEU A 53 -4.78 -11.71 5.95
CA LEU A 53 -3.37 -12.10 6.04
C LEU A 53 -2.58 -11.30 7.09
N ARG A 54 -3.24 -10.38 7.81
CA ARG A 54 -2.64 -9.56 8.85
C ARG A 54 -2.82 -10.25 10.22
N PRO A 55 -1.75 -10.51 10.98
CA PRO A 55 -1.89 -11.10 12.31
C PRO A 55 -2.70 -10.18 13.24
N ALA A 56 -3.58 -10.77 14.04
CA ALA A 56 -4.39 -10.06 15.02
C ALA A 56 -3.50 -9.31 16.03
N GLY A 57 -3.85 -8.07 16.37
CA GLY A 57 -3.10 -7.23 17.31
C GLY A 57 -2.08 -6.27 16.67
N VAL A 58 -1.93 -6.26 15.34
CA VAL A 58 -1.06 -5.31 14.66
C VAL A 58 -1.83 -4.05 14.26
N GLU A 59 -1.93 -3.09 15.19
CA GLU A 59 -2.55 -1.76 15.01
C GLU A 59 -1.61 -0.74 14.33
N ARG A 60 -0.31 -1.07 14.22
CA ARG A 60 0.72 -0.13 13.81
C ARG A 60 0.52 0.42 12.38
N GLY A 61 0.49 1.75 12.34
CA GLY A 61 0.46 2.62 11.17
C GLY A 61 1.81 2.84 10.49
N TYR A 62 2.88 2.09 10.87
CA TYR A 62 4.20 2.05 10.20
C TYR A 62 4.84 0.65 10.21
N CYS A 63 5.72 0.38 9.22
CA CYS A 63 6.59 -0.80 9.29
C CYS A 63 7.64 -0.58 10.40
N PRO A 64 8.01 -1.60 11.20
CA PRO A 64 8.99 -1.43 12.29
C PRO A 64 10.33 -0.82 11.85
N SER A 65 10.73 -1.00 10.58
CA SER A 65 11.95 -0.42 10.00
C SER A 65 11.76 0.93 9.28
N GLN A 66 10.52 1.44 9.17
CA GLN A 66 10.18 2.60 8.32
C GLN A 66 10.82 3.92 8.79
N TYR A 67 11.10 4.08 10.09
CA TYR A 67 11.57 5.34 10.69
C TYR A 67 12.98 5.32 11.26
N LYS A 68 13.72 4.22 11.12
CA LYS A 68 15.14 4.21 11.43
C LYS A 68 15.92 4.26 10.12
N PRO A 69 16.39 5.45 9.67
CA PRO A 69 17.60 5.42 8.85
C PRO A 69 18.63 4.66 9.68
N LYS A 70 19.08 3.50 9.21
CA LYS A 70 20.33 2.95 9.74
C LYS A 70 21.34 4.05 9.49
N SER A 71 21.83 4.70 10.53
CA SER A 71 23.03 5.53 10.41
C SER A 71 24.02 4.68 9.64
N ALA A 72 24.44 5.15 8.47
CA ALA A 72 25.46 4.48 7.69
C ALA A 72 26.67 4.34 8.61
N ASN A 73 26.92 3.13 9.12
CA ASN A 73 28.17 2.88 9.83
C ASN A 73 29.26 2.91 8.76
N LYS A 74 30.19 3.82 9.04
CA LYS A 74 31.37 4.21 8.29
C LYS A 74 32.34 3.04 8.11
#